data_AF-A0A9X9LLX9-F1
#
_entry.id   AF-A0A9X9LLX9-F1
#
_cell.length_a   1.000
_cell.length_b   1.000
_cell.length_c   1.000
_cell.angle_alpha   90.00
_cell.angle_beta   90.00
_cell.angle_gamma   90.00
#
_symmetry.space_group_name_H-M   'P 1'
#
loop_
_entity.id
_entity.type
_entity.pdbx_description
1 polymer ?
#
loop_
_entity_poly.entity_id
_entity_poly.type
_entity_poly.pdbx_seq_one_letter_code
_entity_poly.pdbx_strand_id
1 'polypeptide(L)'
;MCSFLNFFFQVVPTTDHIDTEKLKAREQIKFFEEVLLFEDELHDHGVSSLSVKIRVMPSSFFLLLRFFLRIDGVLIRMNDTRLYHEADKTYMLREYTSRESKIANLMHVSPSLFTEPNEISQYLPIKEAVCEKLLFPERMDPNPADSQESAPAE
;
A
#
# COMPACT_ATOMS: atom_id res chain seq x y z
N MET A 1 7.50 5.83 10.21
CA MET A 1 7.58 5.41 8.80
C MET A 1 7.19 6.51 7.79
N CYS A 2 6.41 7.54 8.18
CA CYS A 2 5.99 8.62 7.27
C CYS A 2 7.10 9.62 6.83
N SER A 3 8.26 9.65 7.49
CA SER A 3 9.23 10.75 7.32
C SER A 3 10.22 10.62 6.14
N PHE A 4 10.31 9.46 5.48
CA PHE A 4 11.32 9.22 4.43
C PHE A 4 10.89 9.66 3.01
N LEU A 5 9.60 9.93 2.77
CA LEU A 5 9.07 10.19 1.42
C LEU A 5 9.15 11.65 0.94
N ASN A 6 9.45 12.60 1.84
CA ASN A 6 9.44 14.04 1.52
C ASN A 6 10.53 14.50 0.55
N PHE A 7 11.49 13.65 0.20
CA PHE A 7 12.57 14.04 -0.70
C PHE A 7 12.23 13.88 -2.19
N PHE A 8 11.19 13.10 -2.53
CA PHE A 8 10.83 12.81 -3.92
C PHE A 8 9.38 13.08 -4.28
N PHE A 9 8.45 13.05 -3.32
CA PHE A 9 7.03 13.23 -3.60
C PHE A 9 6.43 14.29 -2.68
N GLN A 10 5.58 15.15 -3.23
CA GLN A 10 4.78 16.05 -2.41
C GLN A 10 3.53 15.29 -1.93
N VAL A 11 3.45 15.07 -0.62
CA VAL A 11 2.32 14.38 0.02
C VAL A 11 1.24 15.41 0.33
N VAL A 12 0.04 15.23 -0.23
CA VAL A 12 -1.12 16.08 0.05
C VAL A 12 -2.30 15.24 0.54
N PRO A 13 -3.06 15.69 1.55
CA PRO A 13 -4.28 15.01 1.96
C PRO A 13 -5.31 15.04 0.82
N THR A 14 -6.09 13.98 0.68
CA THR A 14 -7.12 13.86 -0.37
C THR A 14 -8.37 13.19 0.17
N THR A 15 -9.52 13.49 -0.44
CA THR A 15 -10.78 12.77 -0.26
C THR A 15 -10.96 11.65 -1.30
N ASP A 16 -10.08 11.59 -2.29
CA ASP A 16 -10.12 10.57 -3.33
C ASP A 16 -9.76 9.20 -2.74
N HIS A 17 -10.54 8.19 -3.13
CA HIS A 17 -10.36 6.82 -2.71
C HIS A 17 -9.88 5.93 -3.86
N ILE A 18 -9.19 4.84 -3.53
CA ILE A 18 -8.80 3.84 -4.49
C ILE A 18 -10.04 3.09 -4.97
N ASP A 19 -10.30 3.18 -6.27
CA ASP A 19 -11.44 2.50 -6.89
C ASP A 19 -11.19 0.99 -6.96
N THR A 20 -11.83 0.26 -6.04
CA THR A 20 -11.73 -1.21 -5.98
C THR A 20 -12.37 -1.91 -7.17
N GLU A 21 -13.24 -1.25 -7.93
CA GLU A 21 -13.85 -1.83 -9.14
C GLU A 21 -12.84 -1.89 -10.27
N LYS A 22 -12.01 -0.85 -10.43
CA LYS A 22 -10.89 -0.85 -11.37
C LYS A 22 -9.88 -1.95 -11.07
N LEU A 23 -9.66 -2.27 -9.79
CA LEU A 23 -8.78 -3.37 -9.37
C LEU A 23 -9.32 -4.77 -9.69
N LYS A 24 -10.64 -4.89 -9.90
CA LYS A 24 -11.31 -6.10 -10.38
C LYS A 24 -11.36 -6.20 -11.91
N ALA A 25 -11.05 -5.12 -12.62
CA ALA A 25 -10.97 -5.14 -14.08
C ALA A 25 -9.97 -6.22 -14.52
N ARG A 26 -10.37 -7.03 -15.50
CA ARG A 26 -9.60 -8.17 -16.03
C ARG A 26 -8.47 -7.71 -16.95
N GLU A 27 -7.66 -6.76 -16.53
CA GLU A 27 -6.40 -6.48 -17.20
C GLU A 27 -5.42 -7.63 -16.93
N GLN A 28 -4.64 -8.00 -17.95
CA GLN A 28 -3.64 -9.05 -17.80
C GLN A 28 -2.58 -8.57 -16.80
N ILE A 29 -2.43 -9.30 -15.69
CA ILE A 29 -1.37 -9.04 -14.73
C ILE A 29 -0.04 -9.37 -15.40
N LYS A 30 0.78 -8.35 -15.65
CA LYS A 30 2.11 -8.49 -16.27
C LYS A 30 3.13 -8.98 -15.25
N PHE A 31 3.00 -8.51 -14.01
CA PHE A 31 3.88 -8.87 -12.92
C PHE A 31 3.08 -8.98 -11.62
N PHE A 32 3.33 -10.05 -10.88
CA PHE A 32 2.79 -10.27 -9.55
C PHE A 32 3.92 -10.83 -8.69
N GLU A 33 4.13 -10.20 -7.53
CA GLU A 33 5.11 -10.64 -6.57
C GLU A 33 4.58 -10.39 -5.16
N GLU A 34 4.89 -11.32 -4.27
CA GLU A 34 4.60 -11.20 -2.84
C GLU A 34 5.88 -11.47 -2.06
N VAL A 35 6.25 -10.51 -1.22
CA VAL A 35 7.45 -10.59 -0.39
C VAL A 35 7.05 -10.50 1.08
N LEU A 36 7.40 -11.52 1.85
CA LEU A 36 7.36 -11.49 3.30
C LEU A 36 8.59 -10.71 3.80
N LEU A 37 8.37 -9.56 4.44
CA LEU A 37 9.46 -8.70 4.94
C LEU A 37 9.96 -9.19 6.30
N PHE A 38 9.06 -9.55 7.20
CA PHE A 38 9.39 -10.23 8.44
C PHE A 38 8.19 -11.02 8.95
N GLU A 39 8.48 -11.99 9.80
CA GLU A 39 7.53 -12.76 10.58
C GLU A 39 8.16 -13.07 11.95
N ASP A 40 7.36 -12.99 13.00
CA ASP A 40 7.75 -13.30 14.38
C ASP A 40 6.57 -13.96 15.12
N GLU A 41 6.87 -14.98 15.93
CA GLU A 41 5.87 -15.77 16.67
C GLU A 41 5.66 -15.27 18.10
N LEU A 42 6.25 -14.12 18.46
CA LEU A 42 6.08 -13.48 19.77
C LEU A 42 6.33 -14.44 20.95
N HIS A 43 7.31 -15.34 20.85
CA HIS A 43 7.57 -16.39 21.83
C HIS A 43 6.34 -17.28 22.10
N ASP A 44 5.68 -17.77 21.04
CA ASP A 44 4.48 -18.61 21.10
C ASP A 44 3.23 -17.91 21.68
N HIS A 45 3.23 -16.58 21.78
CA HIS A 45 2.08 -15.79 22.25
C HIS A 45 1.28 -15.13 21.11
N GLY A 46 1.61 -15.43 19.86
CA GLY A 46 0.83 -14.95 18.72
C GLY A 46 1.62 -14.95 17.43
N VAL A 47 1.31 -13.99 16.55
CA VAL A 47 2.02 -13.80 15.29
C VAL A 47 2.09 -12.31 14.93
N SER A 48 3.23 -11.88 14.45
CA SER A 48 3.48 -10.55 13.91
C SER A 48 4.15 -10.70 12.55
N SER A 49 3.44 -10.35 11.48
CA SER A 49 3.95 -10.46 10.12
C SER A 49 3.76 -9.16 9.34
N LEU A 50 4.72 -8.89 8.46
CA LEU A 50 4.66 -7.79 7.50
C LEU A 50 4.95 -8.34 6.11
N SER A 51 3.97 -8.24 5.22
CA SER A 51 4.12 -8.66 3.83
C SER A 51 3.73 -7.54 2.87
N VAL A 52 4.36 -7.54 1.70
CA VAL A 52 4.06 -6.63 0.60
C VAL A 52 3.69 -7.44 -0.64
N LYS A 53 2.55 -7.09 -1.24
CA LYS A 53 2.08 -7.68 -2.50
C LYS A 53 2.04 -6.58 -3.55
N ILE A 54 2.56 -6.85 -4.73
CA ILE A 54 2.49 -5.94 -5.87
C ILE A 54 1.82 -6.63 -7.06
N ARG A 55 0.94 -5.90 -7.73
CA ARG A 55 0.32 -6.25 -9.00
C ARG A 55 0.65 -5.14 -9.99
N VAL A 56 1.19 -5.49 -11.15
CA VAL A 56 1.44 -4.55 -12.25
C VAL A 56 0.60 -4.96 -13.44
N MET A 57 -0.19 -4.00 -13.92
CA MET A 57 -1.02 -4.07 -15.10
C MET A 57 -0.44 -3.11 -16.16
N PRO A 58 -0.83 -3.20 -17.44
CA PRO A 58 -0.30 -2.32 -18.47
C PRO A 58 -0.57 -0.83 -18.20
N SER A 59 -1.75 -0.51 -17.65
CA SER A 59 -2.22 0.87 -17.42
C SER A 59 -2.04 1.34 -15.98
N SER A 60 -1.76 0.44 -15.04
CA SER A 60 -1.74 0.77 -13.62
C SER A 60 -0.92 -0.22 -12.80
N PHE A 61 -0.57 0.16 -11.58
CA PHE A 61 -0.07 -0.80 -10.59
C PHE A 61 -0.77 -0.62 -9.25
N PHE A 62 -0.78 -1.70 -8.48
CA PHE A 62 -1.34 -1.75 -7.14
C PHE A 62 -0.38 -2.44 -6.20
N LEU A 63 -0.14 -1.83 -5.05
CA LEU A 63 0.67 -2.39 -3.98
C LEU A 63 -0.14 -2.42 -2.69
N LEU A 64 -0.10 -3.55 -2.00
CA LEU A 64 -0.67 -3.73 -0.67
C LEU A 64 0.45 -4.14 0.29
N LEU A 65 0.80 -3.23 1.19
CA LEU A 65 1.61 -3.53 2.35
C LEU A 65 0.66 -3.84 3.51
N ARG A 66 0.75 -5.04 4.06
CA ARG A 66 -0.09 -5.49 5.17
C ARG A 66 0.79 -5.88 6.35
N PHE A 67 0.59 -5.17 7.45
CA PHE A 67 1.04 -5.59 8.77
C PHE A 67 -0.10 -6.30 9.48
N PHE A 68 0.15 -7.51 9.96
CA PHE A 68 -0.80 -8.30 10.72
C PHE A 68 -0.20 -8.68 12.06
N LEU A 69 -0.92 -8.36 13.15
CA LEU A 69 -0.52 -8.67 14.51
C LEU A 69 -1.68 -9.35 15.22
N ARG A 70 -1.44 -10.53 15.74
CA ARG A 70 -2.32 -11.25 16.65
C ARG A 70 -1.55 -11.53 17.93
N ILE A 71 -2.14 -11.16 19.05
CA ILE A 71 -1.68 -11.58 20.37
C ILE A 71 -2.78 -12.47 20.93
N ASP A 72 -2.46 -13.73 21.18
CA ASP A 72 -3.44 -14.76 21.52
C ASP A 72 -4.18 -14.40 22.81
N GLY A 73 -5.51 -14.50 22.77
CA GLY A 73 -6.40 -14.09 23.87
C GLY A 73 -6.49 -12.57 24.13
N VAL A 74 -5.65 -11.72 23.53
CA VAL A 74 -5.59 -10.28 23.81
C VAL A 74 -6.23 -9.44 22.71
N LEU A 75 -5.61 -9.36 21.52
CA LEU A 75 -6.06 -8.47 20.44
C LEU A 75 -5.60 -8.94 19.06
N ILE A 76 -6.29 -8.42 18.05
CA ILE A 76 -5.89 -8.52 16.64
C ILE A 76 -5.82 -7.09 16.09
N ARG A 77 -4.69 -6.77 15.47
CA ARG A 77 -4.43 -5.49 14.81
C ARG A 77 -3.97 -5.75 13.38
N MET A 78 -4.44 -4.92 12.46
CA MET A 78 -4.05 -4.98 11.06
C MET A 78 -3.86 -3.57 10.53
N ASN A 79 -2.70 -3.30 9.93
CA ASN A 79 -2.44 -2.05 9.25
C ASN A 79 -2.21 -2.32 7.76
N ASP A 80 -3.14 -1.86 6.94
CA ASP A 80 -3.03 -1.96 5.49
C ASP A 80 -2.60 -0.60 4.94
N THR A 81 -1.54 -0.57 4.13
CA THR A 81 -1.17 0.57 3.29
C THR A 81 -1.34 0.15 1.84
N ARG A 82 -2.30 0.76 1.16
CA ARG A 82 -2.58 0.54 -0.26
C ARG A 82 -1.98 1.68 -1.05
N LEU A 83 -1.28 1.35 -2.13
CA LEU A 83 -0.74 2.32 -3.08
C LEU A 83 -1.26 1.97 -4.47
N TYR A 84 -1.83 2.94 -5.15
CA TYR A 84 -2.39 2.79 -6.48
C TYR A 84 -1.94 3.92 -7.39
N HIS A 85 -1.61 3.58 -8.63
CA HIS A 85 -1.17 4.52 -9.64
C HIS A 85 -1.70 4.11 -11.00
N GLU A 86 -2.25 5.06 -11.73
CA GLU A 86 -2.65 4.93 -13.14
C GLU A 86 -1.60 5.67 -13.98
N ALA A 87 -1.17 5.08 -15.10
CA ALA A 87 -0.07 5.57 -15.92
C ALA A 87 -0.32 6.96 -16.55
N ASP A 88 -1.58 7.37 -16.66
CA ASP A 88 -2.03 8.67 -17.15
C ASP A 88 -2.00 9.77 -16.08
N LYS A 89 -1.83 9.43 -14.80
CA LYS A 89 -1.86 10.38 -13.68
C LYS A 89 -0.46 10.79 -13.24
N THR A 90 -0.29 12.06 -12.91
CA THR A 90 0.96 12.59 -12.33
C THR A 90 1.03 12.42 -10.81
N TYR A 91 0.26 11.49 -10.25
CA TYR A 91 0.20 11.22 -8.83
C TYR A 91 -0.10 9.74 -8.55
N MET A 92 0.18 9.33 -7.31
CA MET A 92 -0.27 8.06 -6.75
C MET A 92 -1.25 8.31 -5.61
N LEU A 93 -2.21 7.42 -5.42
CA LEU A 93 -3.08 7.40 -4.25
C LEU A 93 -2.52 6.44 -3.22
N ARG A 94 -2.33 6.94 -1.99
CA ARG A 94 -1.95 6.16 -0.82
C ARG A 94 -3.09 6.16 0.18
N GLU A 95 -3.60 4.99 0.51
CA GLU A 95 -4.58 4.81 1.57
C GLU A 95 -3.98 3.98 2.69
N TYR A 96 -3.97 4.54 3.90
CA TYR A 96 -3.63 3.85 5.12
C TYR A 96 -4.90 3.54 5.90
N THR A 97 -5.06 2.29 6.33
CA THR A 97 -6.15 1.89 7.24
C THR A 97 -5.59 1.05 8.38
N SER A 98 -5.79 1.51 9.61
CA SER A 98 -5.51 0.74 10.82
C SER A 98 -6.81 0.19 11.40
N ARG A 99 -6.85 -1.12 11.60
CA ARG A 99 -7.96 -1.86 12.19
C ARG A 99 -7.50 -2.58 13.43
N GLU A 100 -8.29 -2.53 14.49
CA GLU A 100 -7.94 -3.20 15.74
C GLU A 100 -9.19 -3.60 16.53
N SER A 101 -9.17 -4.80 17.08
CA SER A 101 -10.14 -5.24 18.07
C SER A 101 -9.48 -6.11 19.15
N LYS A 102 -10.02 -6.06 20.37
CA LYS A 102 -9.70 -7.05 21.40
C LYS A 102 -10.39 -8.37 21.07
N ILE A 103 -9.74 -9.49 21.35
CA ILE A 103 -10.32 -10.82 21.10
C ILE A 103 -11.63 -11.02 21.87
N ALA A 104 -11.74 -10.42 23.07
CA ALA A 104 -12.99 -10.42 23.85
C ALA A 104 -14.21 -9.86 23.08
N ASN A 105 -14.00 -8.92 22.13
CA ASN A 105 -15.08 -8.35 21.32
C ASN A 105 -15.39 -9.20 20.07
N LEU A 106 -14.55 -10.20 19.77
CA LEU A 106 -14.65 -11.09 18.61
C LEU A 106 -15.17 -12.48 18.98
N MET A 107 -15.73 -12.67 20.18
CA MET A 107 -16.25 -13.97 20.65
C MET A 107 -17.35 -14.56 19.75
N HIS A 108 -18.00 -13.75 18.92
CA HIS A 108 -19.01 -14.17 17.94
C HIS A 108 -18.40 -14.69 16.63
N VAL A 109 -17.09 -14.53 16.43
CA VAL A 109 -16.36 -14.92 15.23
C VAL A 109 -15.64 -16.25 15.51
N SER A 110 -15.64 -17.17 14.53
CA SER A 110 -14.92 -18.43 14.66
C SER A 110 -13.42 -18.19 14.89
N PRO A 111 -12.79 -18.84 15.90
CA PRO A 111 -11.36 -18.71 16.15
C PRO A 111 -10.48 -19.09 14.94
N SER A 112 -10.98 -19.95 14.05
CA SER A 112 -10.30 -20.31 12.79
C SER A 112 -10.08 -19.11 11.87
N LEU A 113 -10.89 -18.05 11.99
CA LEU A 113 -10.72 -16.83 11.19
C LEU A 113 -9.63 -15.93 11.76
N PHE A 114 -9.19 -16.11 13.02
CA PHE A 114 -8.14 -15.28 13.63
C PHE A 114 -6.76 -15.51 13.00
N THR A 115 -6.59 -16.60 12.24
CA THR A 115 -5.38 -16.90 11.45
C THR A 115 -5.48 -16.43 10.01
N GLU A 116 -6.64 -15.91 9.58
CA GLU A 116 -6.93 -15.53 8.19
C GLU A 116 -7.06 -14.01 8.06
N PRO A 117 -5.98 -13.26 7.73
CA PRO A 117 -5.99 -11.80 7.72
C PRO A 117 -7.06 -11.20 6.79
N ASN A 118 -7.31 -11.86 5.64
CA ASN A 118 -8.32 -11.41 4.69
C ASN A 118 -9.73 -11.50 5.29
N GLU A 119 -10.06 -12.63 5.92
CA GLU A 119 -11.39 -12.89 6.47
C GLU A 119 -11.64 -12.13 7.77
N ILE A 120 -10.65 -12.03 8.66
CA ILE A 120 -10.83 -11.34 9.94
C ILE A 120 -10.98 -9.82 9.77
N SER A 121 -10.41 -9.26 8.70
CA SER A 121 -10.41 -7.82 8.43
C SER A 121 -11.80 -7.18 8.47
N GLN A 122 -12.83 -7.91 8.05
CA GLN A 122 -14.22 -7.44 8.00
C GLN A 122 -14.84 -7.26 9.41
N TYR A 123 -14.33 -7.98 10.41
CA TYR A 123 -14.79 -7.92 11.80
C TYR A 123 -14.00 -6.91 12.65
N LEU A 124 -12.87 -6.42 12.14
CA LEU A 124 -12.04 -5.45 12.86
C LEU A 124 -12.50 -4.02 12.56
N PRO A 125 -12.91 -3.23 13.57
CA PRO A 125 -13.29 -1.85 13.38
C PRO A 125 -12.08 -1.01 12.99
N ILE A 126 -12.30 -0.06 12.10
CA ILE A 126 -11.29 0.91 11.66
C ILE A 126 -11.05 1.90 12.82
N LYS A 127 -9.78 2.04 13.23
CA LYS A 127 -9.33 3.02 14.23
C LYS A 127 -8.78 4.28 13.58
N GLU A 128 -8.13 4.11 12.43
CA GLU A 128 -7.51 5.19 11.69
C GLU A 128 -7.64 4.91 10.19
N ALA A 129 -7.98 5.95 9.43
CA ALA A 129 -8.00 5.92 7.98
C ALA A 129 -7.45 7.24 7.45
N VAL A 130 -6.44 7.17 6.58
CA VAL A 130 -5.77 8.32 6.00
C VAL A 130 -5.66 8.11 4.50
N CYS A 131 -6.04 9.12 3.72
CA CYS A 131 -5.94 9.11 2.26
C CYS A 131 -5.08 10.28 1.81
N GLU A 132 -4.06 9.99 1.02
CA GLU A 132 -3.07 10.95 0.55
C GLU A 132 -2.82 10.77 -0.95
N LYS A 133 -2.55 11.88 -1.63
CA LYS A 133 -1.93 11.87 -2.95
C LYS A 133 -0.43 12.10 -2.81
N LEU A 134 0.34 11.28 -3.50
CA LEU A 134 1.77 11.45 -3.70
C LEU A 134 1.96 12.08 -5.08
N LEU A 135 2.12 13.40 -5.13
CA LEU A 135 2.33 14.12 -6.39
C LEU A 135 3.76 13.89 -6.87
N PHE A 136 3.91 13.63 -8.16
CA PHE A 136 5.21 13.51 -8.80
C PHE A 136 5.87 14.88 -8.92
N PRO A 137 7.20 14.96 -8.76
CA PRO A 137 7.91 16.18 -9.06
C PRO A 137 7.73 16.49 -10.56
N GLU A 138 7.54 17.76 -10.89
CA GLU A 138 7.56 18.18 -12.29
C GLU A 138 8.89 17.73 -12.91
N ARG A 139 8.83 17.08 -14.07
CA ARG A 139 10.05 16.77 -14.81
C ARG A 139 10.74 18.10 -15.10
N MET A 140 11.95 18.28 -14.58
CA MET A 140 12.90 19.16 -15.24
C MET A 140 13.24 18.47 -16.56
N ASP A 141 12.54 18.84 -17.62
CA ASP A 141 13.00 18.51 -18.96
C ASP A 141 14.43 19.07 -19.10
N PRO A 142 15.41 18.28 -19.58
CA PRO A 142 16.68 18.85 -19.96
C PRO A 142 16.39 19.89 -21.04
N ASN A 143 16.75 21.14 -20.72
CA ASN A 143 16.55 22.29 -21.59
C ASN A 143 17.07 21.95 -23.00
N PRO A 144 16.27 22.08 -24.08
CA PRO A 144 16.72 21.79 -25.46
C PRO A 144 17.85 22.72 -25.97
N ALA A 145 18.40 23.59 -25.12
CA ALA A 145 19.42 24.57 -25.46
C ALA A 145 20.85 24.02 -25.64
N ASP A 146 21.15 22.75 -25.29
CA ASP A 146 22.50 22.16 -25.52
C ASP A 146 22.66 21.51 -26.91
N SER A 147 21.85 21.92 -27.88
CA SER A 147 21.95 21.45 -29.27
C SER A 147 22.23 22.57 -30.27
N GLN A 148 23.21 23.43 -30.00
CA GLN A 148 23.83 24.26 -31.04
C GLN A 148 25.35 24.41 -30.85
N GLU A 149 26.05 24.36 -31.99
CA GLU A 149 27.49 24.62 -32.24
C GLU A 149 28.47 23.51 -31.79
N SER A 150 29.13 22.73 -32.66
CA SER A 150 29.91 23.18 -33.83
C SER A 150 30.15 22.08 -34.88
N ALA A 151 29.74 22.33 -36.11
CA ALA A 151 30.45 21.97 -37.34
C ALA A 151 30.00 22.99 -38.41
N PRO A 152 30.78 23.35 -39.45
CA PRO A 152 32.03 22.75 -39.93
C PRO A 152 33.16 23.78 -40.22
N ALA A 153 34.40 23.32 -40.41
CA ALA A 153 35.37 23.98 -41.28
C ALA A 153 36.43 22.96 -41.73
N GLU A 154 36.53 22.83 -43.06
CA GLU A 154 37.53 22.23 -43.97
C GLU A 154 38.68 21.35 -43.42
#